data_AF-A0A936KQ20-F1
#
_entry.id   AF-A0A936KQ20-F1
#
_cell.length_a   1.000
_cell.length_b   1.000
_cell.length_c   1.000
_cell.angle_alpha   90.00
_cell.angle_beta   90.00
_cell.angle_gamma   90.00
#
_symmetry.space_group_name_H-M   'P 1'
#
loop_
_entity.id
_entity.type
_entity.pdbx_description
1 polymer ?
#
loop_
_entity_poly.entity_id
_entity_poly.type
_entity_poly.pdbx_seq_one_letter_code
_entity_poly.pdbx_strand_id
1 'polypeptide(L)'
;MNAPKCYHPFQVPLHWLVVLLVVAAFVMGKSMSGLPNDANKLAPLALHMGVGIFTLVVIVTFHHTHETPKPEHVTAGNAFFDWVGKAVHYALYLLVFLTAVSGMSLSMQAGLVPIVFGGSGSPLPADFFDFTARMLHGFIVPACIAACF
;
A
#
# COMPACT_ATOMS: atom_id res chain seq x y z
N MET A 1 -17.92 -14.00 26.16
CA MET A 1 -17.82 -14.92 25.01
C MET A 1 -16.33 -15.17 24.79
N ASN A 2 -15.88 -16.42 24.71
CA ASN A 2 -14.46 -16.72 24.55
C ASN A 2 -13.97 -16.31 23.16
N ALA A 3 -12.82 -15.67 23.07
CA ALA A 3 -12.22 -15.30 21.78
C ALA A 3 -11.88 -16.55 20.94
N PRO A 4 -11.97 -16.49 19.60
CA PRO A 4 -11.57 -17.61 18.76
C PRO A 4 -10.07 -17.89 18.91
N LYS A 5 -9.67 -19.16 18.76
CA LYS A 5 -8.25 -19.58 18.88
C LYS A 5 -7.44 -19.32 17.60
N CYS A 6 -8.09 -19.13 16.46
CA CYS A 6 -7.46 -18.93 15.16
C CYS A 6 -8.20 -17.87 14.35
N TYR A 7 -7.49 -17.30 13.37
CA TYR A 7 -8.05 -16.36 12.40
C TYR A 7 -9.10 -17.04 11.51
N HIS A 8 -10.03 -16.24 10.99
CA HIS A 8 -11.00 -16.70 10.00
C HIS A 8 -10.25 -17.22 8.75
N PRO A 9 -10.66 -18.35 8.14
CA PRO A 9 -9.94 -18.97 7.02
C PRO A 9 -9.65 -18.06 5.82
N PHE A 10 -10.45 -17.00 5.62
CA PHE A 10 -10.23 -16.00 4.56
C PHE A 10 -9.22 -14.90 4.93
N GLN A 11 -8.98 -14.64 6.22
CA GLN A 11 -8.08 -13.57 6.65
C GLN A 11 -6.63 -13.87 6.32
N VAL A 12 -6.18 -15.12 6.53
CA VAL A 12 -4.79 -15.52 6.29
C VAL A 12 -4.40 -15.41 4.80
N PRO A 13 -5.13 -16.02 3.85
CA PRO A 13 -4.79 -15.90 2.43
C PRO A 13 -4.93 -14.46 1.92
N LEU A 14 -5.93 -13.70 2.40
CA LEU A 14 -6.09 -12.30 2.00
C LEU A 14 -4.94 -11.42 2.53
N HIS A 15 -4.47 -11.66 3.75
CA HIS A 15 -3.30 -11.00 4.29
C HIS A 15 -2.07 -11.23 3.40
N TRP A 16 -1.79 -12.50 3.04
CA TRP A 16 -0.66 -12.83 2.17
C TRP A 16 -0.82 -12.24 0.76
N LEU A 17 -2.04 -12.21 0.22
CA LEU A 17 -2.32 -11.54 -1.04
C LEU A 17 -1.96 -10.04 -0.97
N VAL A 18 -2.39 -9.33 0.08
CA VAL A 18 -2.05 -7.92 0.28
C VAL A 18 -0.53 -7.71 0.41
N VAL A 19 0.16 -8.57 1.16
CA VAL A 19 1.63 -8.52 1.28
C VAL A 19 2.29 -8.63 -0.10
N LEU A 20 1.88 -9.60 -0.93
CA LEU A 20 2.40 -9.77 -2.28
C LEU A 20 2.12 -8.56 -3.18
N LEU A 21 0.90 -8.02 -3.12
CA LEU A 21 0.52 -6.84 -3.90
C LEU A 21 1.32 -5.59 -3.50
N VAL A 22 1.54 -5.37 -2.21
CA VAL A 22 2.35 -4.24 -1.70
C VAL A 22 3.81 -4.38 -2.14
N VAL A 23 4.39 -5.58 -2.04
CA VAL A 23 5.77 -5.84 -2.51
C VAL A 23 5.88 -5.63 -4.02
N ALA A 24 4.92 -6.14 -4.80
CA ALA A 24 4.91 -5.93 -6.25
C ALA A 24 4.79 -4.44 -6.61
N ALA A 25 3.88 -3.70 -5.95
CA ALA A 25 3.73 -2.26 -6.13
C ALA A 25 5.03 -1.51 -5.82
N PHE A 26 5.73 -1.89 -4.75
CA PHE A 26 7.03 -1.31 -4.40
C PHE A 26 8.09 -1.57 -5.47
N VAL A 27 8.24 -2.81 -5.93
CA VAL A 27 9.24 -3.17 -6.96
C VAL A 27 8.98 -2.39 -8.27
N MET A 28 7.72 -2.30 -8.70
CA MET A 28 7.33 -1.51 -9.87
C MET A 28 7.59 0.00 -9.66
N GLY A 29 7.22 0.54 -8.50
CA GLY A 29 7.46 1.95 -8.16
C GLY A 29 8.95 2.29 -8.17
N LYS A 30 9.78 1.40 -7.62
CA LYS A 30 11.24 1.58 -7.63
C LYS A 30 11.76 1.49 -9.07
N SER A 31 11.40 0.47 -9.84
CA SER A 31 11.95 0.27 -11.18
C SER A 31 11.68 1.47 -12.11
N MET A 32 10.54 2.14 -11.97
CA MET A 32 10.23 3.35 -12.76
C MET A 32 10.71 4.66 -12.15
N SER A 33 11.19 4.69 -10.90
CA SER A 33 11.55 5.93 -10.19
C SER A 33 12.62 6.77 -10.89
N GLY A 34 13.55 6.13 -11.62
CA GLY A 34 14.64 6.77 -12.35
C GLY A 34 14.36 7.03 -13.83
N LEU A 35 13.18 6.65 -14.34
CA LEU A 35 12.82 6.90 -15.73
C LEU A 35 12.41 8.36 -15.93
N PRO A 36 12.73 8.99 -17.08
CA PRO A 36 12.16 10.28 -17.43
C PRO A 36 10.62 10.18 -17.55
N ASN A 37 9.92 11.28 -17.30
CA ASN A 37 8.46 11.36 -17.40
C ASN A 37 8.01 11.50 -18.88
N ASP A 38 8.29 10.46 -19.68
CA ASP A 38 7.94 10.37 -21.09
C ASP A 38 6.94 9.23 -21.36
N ALA A 39 6.66 8.97 -22.64
CA ALA A 39 5.73 7.94 -23.07
C ALA A 39 6.11 6.52 -22.58
N ASN A 40 7.40 6.24 -22.37
CA ASN A 40 7.86 4.92 -21.90
C ASN A 40 7.46 4.66 -20.44
N LYS A 41 7.20 5.73 -19.67
CA LYS A 41 6.77 5.63 -18.27
C LYS A 41 5.28 5.37 -18.11
N LEU A 42 4.46 5.63 -19.13
CA LEU A 42 3.00 5.53 -19.03
C LEU A 42 2.53 4.11 -18.68
N ALA A 43 3.01 3.10 -19.40
CA ALA A 43 2.63 1.71 -19.15
C ALA A 43 3.03 1.20 -17.74
N PRO A 44 4.29 1.33 -17.28
CA PRO A 44 4.65 0.92 -15.92
C PRO A 44 3.95 1.76 -14.85
N LEU A 45 3.70 3.05 -15.10
CA LEU A 45 2.92 3.89 -14.20
C LEU A 45 1.46 3.42 -14.09
N ALA A 46 0.83 3.05 -15.21
CA ALA A 46 -0.52 2.49 -15.23
C ALA A 46 -0.62 1.19 -14.42
N LEU A 47 0.35 0.29 -14.59
CA LEU A 47 0.42 -0.96 -13.83
C LEU A 47 0.59 -0.70 -12.33
N HIS A 48 1.52 0.19 -11.95
CA HIS A 48 1.73 0.54 -10.55
C HIS A 48 0.48 1.15 -9.91
N MET A 49 -0.16 2.13 -10.58
CA MET A 49 -1.40 2.74 -10.11
C MET A 49 -2.53 1.71 -10.03
N GLY A 50 -2.67 0.84 -11.04
CA GLY A 50 -3.68 -0.21 -11.08
C GLY A 50 -3.53 -1.21 -9.93
N VAL A 51 -2.31 -1.69 -9.66
CA VAL A 51 -2.04 -2.58 -8.52
C VAL A 51 -2.31 -1.87 -7.18
N GLY A 52 -1.93 -0.60 -7.04
CA GLY A 52 -2.21 0.19 -5.84
C GLY A 52 -3.72 0.34 -5.58
N ILE A 53 -4.49 0.70 -6.62
CA ILE A 53 -5.95 0.82 -6.54
C ILE A 53 -6.60 -0.53 -6.22
N PHE A 54 -6.19 -1.60 -6.91
CA PHE A 54 -6.70 -2.94 -6.66
C PHE A 54 -6.45 -3.39 -5.22
N THR A 55 -5.24 -3.14 -4.70
CA THR A 55 -4.89 -3.44 -3.30
C THR A 55 -5.81 -2.70 -2.33
N LEU A 56 -6.06 -1.41 -2.58
CA LEU A 56 -6.96 -0.61 -1.74
C LEU A 56 -8.40 -1.15 -1.77
N VAL A 57 -8.90 -1.53 -2.95
CA VAL A 57 -10.24 -2.12 -3.10
C VAL A 57 -10.35 -3.43 -2.33
N VAL A 58 -9.35 -4.31 -2.42
CA VAL A 58 -9.31 -5.58 -1.65
C VAL A 58 -9.37 -5.30 -0.14
N ILE A 59 -8.55 -4.36 0.37
CA ILE A 59 -8.52 -4.00 1.79
C ILE A 59 -9.87 -3.43 2.26
N VAL A 60 -10.41 -2.45 1.54
CA VAL A 60 -11.66 -1.76 1.92
C VAL A 60 -12.86 -2.70 1.85
N THR A 61 -12.96 -3.48 0.77
CA THR A 61 -14.07 -4.44 0.58
C THR A 61 -14.05 -5.45 1.71
N PHE A 62 -12.90 -6.07 1.98
CA PHE A 62 -12.79 -7.06 3.04
C PHE A 62 -13.16 -6.50 4.41
N HIS A 63 -12.69 -5.28 4.73
CA HIS A 63 -13.00 -4.64 6.01
C HIS A 63 -14.50 -4.35 6.18
N HIS A 64 -15.20 -3.96 5.11
CA HIS A 64 -16.62 -3.62 5.17
C HIS A 64 -17.54 -4.84 5.10
N THR A 65 -17.14 -5.92 4.40
CA THR A 65 -17.98 -7.11 4.20
C THR A 65 -17.79 -8.21 5.24
N HIS A 66 -16.74 -8.14 6.07
CA HIS A 66 -16.44 -9.21 7.02
C HIS A 66 -16.20 -8.69 8.44
N GLU A 67 -17.20 -8.85 9.30
CA GLU A 67 -16.99 -8.80 10.75
C GLU A 67 -16.37 -10.12 11.21
N THR A 68 -15.08 -10.07 11.55
CA THR A 68 -14.32 -11.24 11.96
C THR A 68 -13.86 -11.06 13.42
N PRO A 69 -14.30 -11.93 14.36
CA PRO A 69 -13.84 -11.86 15.73
C PRO A 69 -12.32 -12.07 15.75
N LYS A 70 -11.60 -11.15 16.39
CA LYS A 70 -10.14 -11.22 16.46
C LYS A 70 -9.73 -12.23 17.54
N PRO A 71 -8.81 -13.17 17.24
CA PRO A 71 -8.22 -14.02 18.27
C PRO A 71 -7.44 -13.16 19.27
N GLU A 72 -7.23 -13.69 20.48
CA GLU A 72 -6.37 -13.03 21.46
C GLU A 72 -4.93 -12.90 20.93
N HIS A 73 -4.26 -11.82 21.32
CA HIS A 73 -2.86 -11.63 20.94
C HIS A 73 -2.01 -12.72 21.58
N VAL A 74 -1.18 -13.37 20.78
CA VAL A 74 -0.20 -14.34 21.28
C VAL A 74 0.82 -13.61 22.16
N THR A 75 1.14 -14.20 23.31
CA THR A 75 2.19 -13.70 24.21
C THR A 75 3.50 -14.43 23.95
N ALA A 76 4.59 -13.67 23.90
CA ALA A 76 5.97 -14.13 23.90
C ALA A 76 6.49 -14.45 25.32
N GLY A 77 5.65 -14.33 26.36
CA GLY A 77 6.06 -14.49 27.76
C GLY A 77 6.87 -13.32 28.32
N ASN A 78 7.01 -12.24 27.55
CA ASN A 78 7.70 -11.01 27.94
C ASN A 78 6.85 -9.81 27.50
N ALA A 79 6.44 -8.98 28.47
CA ALA A 79 5.57 -7.83 28.24
C ALA A 79 6.15 -6.81 27.24
N PHE A 80 7.48 -6.67 27.19
CA PHE A 80 8.13 -5.79 26.22
C PHE A 80 7.96 -6.30 24.79
N PHE A 81 8.25 -7.58 24.54
CA PHE A 81 8.09 -8.17 23.20
C PHE A 81 6.62 -8.22 22.75
N ASP A 82 5.69 -8.45 23.68
CA ASP A 82 4.25 -8.38 23.41
C ASP A 82 3.80 -6.97 22.99
N TRP A 83 4.37 -5.95 23.63
CA TRP A 83 4.11 -4.56 23.29
C TRP A 83 4.71 -4.19 21.92
N VAL A 84 5.96 -4.57 21.67
CA VAL A 84 6.63 -4.33 20.37
C VAL A 84 5.84 -4.97 19.23
N GLY A 85 5.41 -6.23 19.39
CA GLY A 85 4.60 -6.92 18.38
C GLY A 85 3.31 -6.17 18.03
N LYS A 86 2.60 -5.65 19.04
CA LYS A 86 1.41 -4.81 18.82
C LYS A 86 1.76 -3.49 18.12
N ALA A 87 2.81 -2.81 18.60
CA ALA A 87 3.24 -1.52 18.05
C ALA A 87 3.60 -1.64 16.56
N VAL A 88 4.32 -2.68 16.17
CA VAL A 88 4.68 -2.95 14.77
C VAL A 88 3.44 -3.18 13.91
N HIS A 89 2.45 -3.96 14.36
CA HIS A 89 1.22 -4.18 13.60
C HIS A 89 0.44 -2.88 13.36
N TYR A 90 0.29 -2.04 14.40
CA TYR A 90 -0.37 -0.74 14.25
C TYR A 90 0.42 0.21 13.35
N ALA A 91 1.76 0.21 13.45
CA ALA A 91 2.61 0.99 12.56
C ALA A 91 2.46 0.55 11.11
N LEU A 92 2.42 -0.76 10.82
CA LEU A 92 2.20 -1.30 9.48
C LEU A 92 0.84 -0.87 8.91
N TYR A 93 -0.23 -0.91 9.70
CA TYR A 93 -1.54 -0.43 9.27
C TYR A 93 -1.50 1.05 8.88
N LEU A 94 -0.85 1.88 9.71
CA LEU A 94 -0.70 3.30 9.43
C LEU A 94 0.16 3.55 8.18
N LEU A 95 1.28 2.86 8.03
CA LEU A 95 2.19 3.03 6.89
C LEU A 95 1.54 2.62 5.56
N VAL A 96 0.82 1.49 5.53
CA VAL A 96 0.06 1.07 4.34
C VAL A 96 -1.02 2.09 3.99
N PHE A 97 -1.76 2.59 4.99
CA PHE A 97 -2.77 3.62 4.78
C PHE A 97 -2.17 4.92 4.23
N LEU A 98 -1.09 5.42 4.84
CA LEU A 98 -0.42 6.65 4.39
C LEU A 98 0.20 6.49 2.99
N THR A 99 0.67 5.29 2.63
CA THR A 99 1.14 4.98 1.28
C THR A 99 0.01 5.16 0.26
N ALA A 100 -1.16 4.58 0.53
CA ALA A 100 -2.32 4.69 -0.36
C ALA A 100 -2.80 6.13 -0.50
N VAL A 101 -2.93 6.86 0.62
CA VAL A 101 -3.38 8.26 0.65
C VAL A 101 -2.41 9.17 -0.09
N SER A 102 -1.10 9.03 0.14
CA SER A 102 -0.09 9.83 -0.57
C SER A 102 -0.06 9.53 -2.07
N GLY A 103 -0.22 8.27 -2.48
CA GLY A 103 -0.29 7.89 -3.90
C GLY A 103 -1.52 8.46 -4.61
N MET A 104 -2.70 8.38 -3.96
CA MET A 104 -3.92 9.01 -4.48
C MET A 104 -3.78 10.54 -4.57
N SER A 105 -3.22 11.16 -3.53
CA SER A 105 -2.97 12.61 -3.51
C SER A 105 -2.05 13.05 -4.64
N LEU A 106 -0.97 12.30 -4.90
CA LEU A 106 -0.10 12.55 -6.04
C LEU A 106 -0.86 12.42 -7.37
N SER A 107 -1.63 11.34 -7.55
CA SER A 107 -2.43 11.12 -8.75
C SER A 107 -3.40 12.27 -9.04
N MET A 108 -4.05 12.80 -8.00
CA MET A 108 -4.97 13.93 -8.12
C MET A 108 -4.24 15.23 -8.46
N GLN A 109 -3.13 15.54 -7.77
CA GLN A 109 -2.36 16.77 -7.99
C GLN A 109 -1.71 16.81 -9.38
N ALA A 110 -1.22 15.67 -9.85
CA ALA A 110 -0.57 15.52 -11.15
C ALA A 110 -1.55 15.22 -12.30
N GLY A 111 -2.86 15.12 -12.03
CA GLY A 111 -3.88 14.83 -13.05
C GLY A 111 -3.67 13.50 -13.77
N LEU A 112 -3.16 12.48 -13.08
CA LEU A 112 -2.66 11.26 -13.73
C LEU A 112 -3.77 10.37 -14.31
N VAL A 113 -4.95 10.33 -13.69
CA VAL A 113 -6.04 9.43 -14.11
C VAL A 113 -6.43 9.62 -15.59
N PRO A 114 -6.76 10.83 -16.09
CA PRO A 114 -7.08 11.02 -17.50
C PRO A 114 -5.89 10.82 -18.45
N ILE A 115 -4.65 10.97 -17.98
CA ILE A 115 -3.43 10.74 -18.78
C ILE A 115 -3.19 9.24 -18.96
N VAL A 116 -3.18 8.51 -17.84
CA VAL A 116 -2.75 7.12 -17.76
C VAL A 116 -3.87 6.15 -18.15
N PHE A 117 -5.10 6.41 -17.72
CA PHE A 117 -6.26 5.53 -17.98
C PHE A 117 -7.23 6.11 -19.01
N GLY A 118 -7.28 7.44 -19.16
CA GLY A 118 -8.23 8.12 -20.04
C GLY A 118 -7.73 8.37 -21.48
N GLY A 119 -6.45 8.13 -21.76
CA GLY A 119 -5.88 8.36 -23.09
C GLY A 119 -5.92 9.81 -23.57
N SER A 120 -5.93 10.78 -22.65
CA SER A 120 -6.05 12.22 -22.98
C SER A 120 -4.96 12.78 -23.90
N GLY A 121 -3.83 12.07 -24.04
CA GLY A 121 -2.67 12.52 -24.83
C GLY A 121 -1.89 13.69 -24.19
N SER A 122 -2.30 14.15 -23.01
CA SER A 122 -1.57 15.18 -22.27
C SER A 122 -0.24 14.65 -21.76
N PRO A 123 0.83 15.46 -21.73
CA PRO A 123 2.12 15.02 -21.23
C PRO A 123 2.07 14.79 -19.71
N LEU A 124 2.92 13.89 -19.22
CA LEU A 124 3.19 13.81 -17.78
C LEU A 124 3.84 15.12 -17.29
N PRO A 125 3.62 15.52 -16.03
CA PRO A 125 4.41 16.56 -15.39
C PRO A 125 5.91 16.36 -15.58
N ALA A 126 6.66 17.44 -15.79
CA ALA A 126 8.10 17.37 -16.05
C ALA A 126 8.84 16.62 -14.95
N ASP A 127 8.49 16.89 -13.69
CA ASP A 127 8.98 16.16 -12.53
C ASP A 127 7.82 15.84 -11.57
N PHE A 128 7.82 14.63 -11.01
CA PHE A 128 6.89 14.29 -9.93
C PHE A 128 7.37 14.79 -8.58
N PHE A 129 8.66 15.10 -8.41
CA PHE A 129 9.20 15.62 -7.15
C PHE A 129 8.72 17.04 -6.82
N ASP A 130 8.10 17.73 -7.78
CA ASP A 130 7.39 19.00 -7.55
C ASP A 130 6.20 18.85 -6.58
N PHE A 131 5.69 17.63 -6.40
CA PHE A 131 4.58 17.34 -5.50
C PHE A 131 5.08 16.76 -4.18
N THR A 132 4.78 17.42 -3.06
CA THR A 132 5.10 16.90 -1.71
C THR A 132 4.56 15.48 -1.48
N ALA A 133 3.42 15.14 -2.10
CA ALA A 133 2.85 13.81 -2.06
C ALA A 133 3.79 12.73 -2.66
N ARG A 134 4.59 13.06 -3.69
CA ARG A 134 5.58 12.15 -4.27
C ARG A 134 6.72 11.85 -3.31
N MET A 135 7.15 12.86 -2.54
CA MET A 135 8.18 12.69 -1.52
C MET A 135 7.67 11.75 -0.44
N LEU A 136 6.49 12.03 0.13
CA LEU A 136 5.86 11.17 1.14
C LEU A 136 5.70 9.74 0.62
N HIS A 137 5.11 9.56 -0.56
CA HIS A 137 4.93 8.25 -1.15
C HIS A 137 6.26 7.50 -1.37
N GLY A 138 7.32 8.21 -1.75
CA GLY A 138 8.65 7.62 -1.96
C GLY A 138 9.37 7.19 -0.68
N PHE A 139 9.14 7.85 0.46
CA PHE A 139 9.79 7.54 1.74
C PHE A 139 9.00 6.58 2.63
N ILE A 140 7.66 6.64 2.58
CA ILE A 140 6.81 5.80 3.42
C ILE A 140 6.94 4.32 3.02
N VAL A 141 7.08 4.03 1.73
CA VAL A 141 7.11 2.64 1.24
C VAL A 141 8.35 1.87 1.70
N PRO A 142 9.58 2.39 1.61
CA PRO A 142 10.75 1.74 2.20
C PRO A 142 10.61 1.47 3.69
N ALA A 143 10.05 2.41 4.46
CA ALA A 143 9.79 2.21 5.88
C ALA A 143 8.77 1.09 6.13
N CYS A 144 7.72 1.00 5.31
CA CYS A 144 6.76 -0.09 5.36
C CYS A 144 7.42 -1.44 5.08
N ILE A 145 8.27 -1.54 4.05
CA ILE A 145 8.98 -2.78 3.71
C ILE A 145 9.96 -3.18 4.82
N ALA A 146 10.68 -2.21 5.41
CA ALA A 146 11.62 -2.47 6.49
C ALA A 146 10.94 -3.01 7.76
N ALA A 147 9.66 -2.67 7.99
CA ALA A 147 8.89 -3.16 9.13
C ALA A 147 8.25 -4.55 8.89
N CYS A 148 8.37 -5.11 7.68
CA CYS A 148 7.87 -6.45 7.34
C CYS A 148 8.85 -7.60 7.65
N PHE A 149 10.12 -7.29 7.96
CA PHE A 149 11.20 -8.25 8.26
C PHE A 149 11.81 -7.98 9.64
#